data_AF-A0A0F9N3S0-F1
#
_entry.id   AF-A0A0F9N3S0-F1
#
_cell.length_a   1.000
_cell.length_b   1.000
_cell.length_c   1.000
_cell.angle_alpha   90.00
_cell.angle_beta   90.00
_cell.angle_gamma   90.00
#
_symmetry.space_group_name_H-M   'P 1'
#
loop_
_entity.id
_entity.type
_entity.pdbx_description
1 polymer ?
#
loop_
_entity_poly.entity_id
_entity_poly.type
_entity_poly.pdbx_seq_one_letter_code
_entity_poly.pdbx_strand_id
1 'polypeptide(L)'
;MPHVNKRDRRTFTPWLEVAETSGQLNFQLTKVVIRYLKKHGLCYDTCNDIVGALDNAKDEFRRLVQHPYEDQKREANGDVYEGNIPL
;
A
#
# COMPACT_ATOMS: atom_id res chain seq x y z
N MET A 1 2.42 1.71 8.98
CA MET A 1 1.71 2.74 9.76
C MET A 1 2.15 2.84 11.23
N PRO A 2 3.02 3.81 11.56
CA PRO A 2 3.55 4.03 12.91
C PRO A 2 2.49 4.49 13.93
N HIS A 3 1.39 5.10 13.49
CA HIS A 3 0.38 5.71 14.35
C HIS A 3 -0.69 4.73 14.87
N VAL A 4 -0.75 3.49 14.36
CA VAL A 4 -1.64 2.46 14.91
C VAL A 4 -0.96 1.82 16.11
N ASN A 5 -1.57 1.96 17.30
CA ASN A 5 -1.03 1.39 18.53
C ASN A 5 -0.97 -0.15 18.45
N LYS A 6 -0.13 -0.78 19.28
CA LYS A 6 0.11 -2.23 19.21
C LYS A 6 -1.14 -3.08 19.49
N ARG A 7 -2.06 -2.58 20.33
CA ARG A 7 -3.32 -3.26 20.68
C ARG A 7 -4.25 -3.31 19.46
N ASP A 8 -4.40 -2.19 18.78
CA ASP A 8 -5.23 -2.05 17.60
C ASP A 8 -4.69 -2.87 16.43
N ARG A 9 -3.36 -3.01 16.28
CA ARG A 9 -2.78 -3.88 15.25
C ARG A 9 -3.26 -5.32 15.35
N ARG A 10 -3.36 -5.88 16.56
CA ARG A 10 -3.86 -7.25 16.77
C ARG A 10 -5.34 -7.36 16.43
N THR A 11 -6.14 -6.35 16.77
CA THR A 11 -7.58 -6.34 16.54
C THR A 11 -7.94 -6.13 15.07
N PHE A 12 -7.19 -5.29 14.37
CA PHE A 12 -7.48 -4.90 12.99
C PHE A 12 -6.58 -5.58 11.96
N THR A 13 -5.84 -6.62 12.34
CA THR A 13 -5.16 -7.48 11.35
C THR A 13 -6.26 -8.13 10.50
N PRO A 14 -6.32 -7.83 9.20
CA PRO A 14 -7.38 -8.37 8.36
C PRO A 14 -7.10 -9.85 8.08
N TRP A 15 -8.12 -10.68 8.25
CA TRP A 15 -8.09 -12.08 7.82
C TRP A 15 -8.41 -12.12 6.32
N LEU A 16 -7.39 -11.93 5.49
CA LEU A 16 -7.48 -12.08 4.04
C LEU A 16 -6.77 -13.37 3.63
N GLU A 17 -7.39 -14.12 2.71
CA GLU A 17 -6.71 -15.21 2.03
C GLU A 17 -5.55 -14.66 1.19
N VAL A 18 -4.50 -15.45 1.00
CA VAL A 18 -3.38 -15.06 0.13
C VAL A 18 -3.88 -14.94 -1.30
N ALA A 19 -3.80 -13.74 -1.87
CA ALA A 19 -4.09 -13.53 -3.29
C ALA A 19 -2.94 -14.06 -4.15
N GLU A 20 -3.26 -14.85 -5.16
CA GLU A 20 -2.31 -15.42 -6.12
C GLU A 20 -2.13 -14.54 -7.37
N THR A 21 -3.11 -13.67 -7.63
CA THR A 21 -3.11 -12.77 -8.78
C THR A 21 -3.33 -11.31 -8.35
N SER A 22 -2.86 -10.38 -9.17
CA SER A 22 -3.13 -8.95 -9.00
C SER A 22 -4.64 -8.64 -9.00
N GLY A 23 -5.43 -9.38 -9.78
CA GLY A 23 -6.89 -9.26 -9.80
C GLY A 23 -7.54 -9.66 -8.48
N GLN A 24 -7.12 -10.79 -7.89
CA GLN A 24 -7.60 -11.23 -6.57
C GLN A 24 -7.22 -10.23 -5.47
N LEU A 25 -5.98 -9.73 -5.48
CA LEU A 25 -5.53 -8.72 -4.52
C LEU A 25 -6.37 -7.43 -4.64
N ASN A 26 -6.58 -6.95 -5.87
CA ASN A 26 -7.40 -5.76 -6.12
C ASN A 26 -8.85 -5.96 -5.64
N PHE A 27 -9.42 -7.14 -5.90
CA PHE A 27 -10.75 -7.48 -5.40
C PHE A 27 -10.82 -7.44 -3.87
N GLN A 28 -9.85 -8.04 -3.18
CA GLN A 28 -9.80 -8.04 -1.72
C GLN A 28 -9.70 -6.61 -1.14
N LEU A 29 -8.81 -5.77 -1.69
CA LEU A 29 -8.71 -4.36 -1.31
C LEU A 29 -10.02 -3.60 -1.54
N THR A 30 -10.69 -3.84 -2.68
CA THR A 30 -12.01 -3.29 -2.98
C THR A 30 -13.05 -3.68 -1.92
N LYS A 31 -13.03 -4.94 -1.45
CA LYS A 31 -13.93 -5.39 -0.38
C LYS A 31 -13.64 -4.71 0.96
N VAL A 32 -12.36 -4.44 1.29
CA VAL A 32 -11.98 -3.68 2.48
C VAL A 32 -12.52 -2.26 2.40
N VAL A 33 -12.32 -1.58 1.27
CA VAL A 33 -12.82 -0.22 1.02
C VAL A 33 -14.34 -0.15 1.15
N ILE A 34 -15.07 -1.07 0.50
CA ILE A 34 -16.53 -1.12 0.58
C ILE A 34 -17.01 -1.32 2.02
N ARG A 35 -16.30 -2.11 2.84
CA ARG A 35 -16.66 -2.29 4.26
C ARG A 35 -16.48 -0.99 5.06
N TYR A 36 -15.40 -0.25 4.83
CA TYR A 36 -15.20 1.06 5.46
C TYR A 36 -16.30 2.04 5.02
N LEU A 37 -16.56 2.14 3.71
CA LEU A 37 -17.62 3.00 3.17
C LEU A 37 -18.99 2.68 3.76
N LYS A 38 -19.36 1.40 3.86
CA LYS A 38 -20.64 0.99 4.45
C LYS A 38 -20.76 1.33 5.93
N LYS A 39 -19.65 1.31 6.67
CA LYS A 39 -19.62 1.63 8.10
C LYS A 39 -19.71 3.15 8.35
N HIS A 40 -19.07 3.95 7.51
CA HIS A 40 -18.90 5.39 7.71
C HIS A 40 -19.86 6.25 6.87
N GLY A 41 -20.52 5.67 5.87
CA GLY A 41 -21.45 6.35 4.96
C GLY A 41 -20.76 7.04 3.80
N LEU A 42 -21.50 7.27 2.71
CA LEU A 42 -21.00 7.96 1.52
C LEU A 42 -21.02 9.48 1.76
N CYS A 43 -19.85 10.04 2.03
CA CYS A 43 -19.62 11.48 2.09
C CYS A 43 -18.19 11.81 1.64
N TYR A 44 -17.91 13.10 1.47
CA TYR A 44 -16.61 13.59 1.03
C TYR A 44 -15.47 13.12 1.95
N ASP A 45 -15.66 13.23 3.26
CA ASP A 45 -14.66 12.84 4.25
C ASP A 45 -14.35 11.33 4.18
N THR A 46 -15.37 10.48 4.12
CA THR A 46 -15.18 9.03 3.97
C THR A 46 -14.42 8.69 2.68
N CYS A 47 -14.72 9.38 1.57
CA CYS A 47 -13.99 9.18 0.32
C CYS A 47 -12.52 9.59 0.43
N ASN A 48 -12.23 10.74 1.05
CA ASN A 48 -10.87 11.20 1.25
C ASN A 48 -10.07 10.30 2.19
N ASP A 49 -10.69 9.82 3.28
CA ASP A 49 -10.09 8.84 4.18
C ASP A 49 -9.65 7.58 3.44
N ILE A 50 -10.55 7.04 2.60
CA ILE A 50 -10.28 5.84 1.81
C ILE A 50 -9.11 6.07 0.85
N VAL A 51 -9.16 7.15 0.07
CA VAL A 51 -8.12 7.47 -0.93
C VAL A 51 -6.78 7.70 -0.23
N GLY A 52 -6.76 8.52 0.82
CA GLY A 52 -5.56 8.81 1.59
C GLY A 52 -4.97 7.56 2.23
N ALA A 53 -5.79 6.66 2.77
CA ALA A 53 -5.31 5.39 3.33
C ALA A 53 -4.68 4.48 2.27
N LEU A 54 -5.28 4.37 1.07
CA LEU A 54 -4.72 3.57 -0.03
C LEU A 54 -3.40 4.15 -0.55
N ASP A 55 -3.33 5.48 -0.72
CA ASP A 55 -2.10 6.14 -1.18
C ASP A 55 -0.97 5.99 -0.16
N ASN A 56 -1.25 6.22 1.13
CA ASN A 56 -0.28 6.02 2.19
C ASN A 56 0.21 4.56 2.26
N ALA A 57 -0.67 3.57 2.08
CA ALA A 57 -0.29 2.16 2.08
C ALA A 57 0.62 1.80 0.90
N LYS A 58 0.30 2.30 -0.30
CA LYS A 58 1.11 2.15 -1.52
C LYS A 58 2.50 2.78 -1.32
N ASP A 59 2.56 3.99 -0.77
CA ASP A 59 3.83 4.70 -0.61
C ASP A 59 4.70 4.09 0.51
N GLU A 60 4.11 3.58 1.60
CA GLU A 60 4.86 2.77 2.59
C GLU A 60 5.42 1.49 1.96
N PHE A 61 4.64 0.78 1.12
CA PHE A 61 5.13 -0.40 0.40
C PHE A 61 6.28 -0.04 -0.54
N ARG A 62 6.14 1.04 -1.31
CA ARG A 62 7.20 1.54 -2.19
C ARG A 62 8.48 1.83 -1.41
N ARG A 63 8.38 2.61 -0.34
CA ARG A 63 9.53 3.04 0.47
C ARG A 63 10.24 1.88 1.18
N LEU A 64 9.49 0.93 1.73
CA LEU A 64 10.05 -0.12 2.59
C LEU A 64 10.39 -1.41 1.86
N VAL A 65 9.76 -1.67 0.71
CA VAL A 65 9.90 -2.94 -0.02
C VAL A 65 10.40 -2.70 -1.43
N GLN A 66 9.70 -1.87 -2.21
CA GLN A 66 10.02 -1.71 -3.62
C GLN A 66 11.36 -1.00 -3.84
N HIS A 67 11.61 0.14 -3.21
CA HIS A 67 12.86 0.88 -3.40
C HIS A 67 14.09 0.06 -3.01
N PRO A 68 14.15 -0.61 -1.83
CA PRO A 68 15.27 -1.49 -1.52
C PRO A 68 15.45 -2.63 -2.54
N TYR A 69 14.36 -3.18 -3.07
CA TYR A 69 14.43 -4.20 -4.11
C TYR A 69 15.00 -3.64 -5.42
N GLU A 70 14.58 -2.44 -5.84
CA GLU A 70 15.12 -1.79 -7.03
C GLU A 70 16.60 -1.43 -6.86
N ASP A 71 17.03 -0.98 -5.68
CA ASP A 71 18.44 -0.73 -5.39
C ASP A 71 19.28 -2.02 -5.54
N GLN A 72 18.79 -3.15 -5.03
CA GLN A 72 19.45 -4.45 -5.24
C GLN A 72 19.52 -4.84 -6.73
N LYS A 73 18.48 -4.51 -7.52
CA LYS A 73 18.48 -4.78 -8.96
C LYS A 73 19.43 -3.88 -9.73
N ARG A 74 19.57 -2.62 -9.32
CA ARG A 74 20.55 -1.68 -9.87
C ARG A 74 21.97 -2.16 -9.59
N GLU A 75 22.26 -2.60 -8.35
CA GLU A 75 23.57 -3.18 -8.02
C GLU A 75 23.86 -4.45 -8.81
N ALA A 76 22.86 -5.31 -9.04
CA ALA A 76 23.04 -6.57 -9.75
C ALA A 76 23.15 -6.44 -11.28
N ASN A 77 22.41 -5.50 -11.87
CA ASN A 77 22.22 -5.43 -13.33
C ASN A 77 22.74 -4.11 -13.95
N GLY A 78 23.22 -3.17 -13.14
CA GLY A 78 23.53 -1.80 -13.54
C GLY A 78 22.30 -0.90 -13.54
N ASP A 79 22.53 0.41 -13.54
CA ASP A 79 21.48 1.42 -13.61
C ASP A 79 21.43 2.08 -15.00
N VAL A 80 20.21 2.26 -15.52
CA VAL A 80 19.96 2.91 -16.82
C VAL A 80 20.36 4.39 -16.80
N TYR A 81 20.39 5.02 -15.62
CA TYR A 81 20.76 6.43 -15.46
C TYR A 81 22.26 6.67 -15.24
N GLU A 82 23.12 5.67 -15.48
CA GLU A 82 24.58 5.82 -15.44
C GLU A 82 25.10 6.66 -16.64
N GLY A 83 24.89 7.97 -16.57
CA GLY A 83 25.48 8.94 -17.49
C GLY A 83 24.58 10.14 -17.78
N ASN A 84 24.94 11.30 -17.25
CA ASN A 84 24.49 12.64 -17.68
C ASN A 84 23.07 13.11 -17.33
N ILE A 85 22.55 12.78 -16.15
CA ILE A 85 21.56 13.67 -15.52
C ILE A 85 22.19 14.22 -14.24
N PRO A 86 22.61 15.50 -14.22
CA PRO A 86 23.02 16.12 -12.96
C PRO A 86 21.76 16.21 -12.07
N LEU A 87 21.75 15.45 -10.97
CA LEU A 87 20.85 15.68 -9.84
C LEU A 87 21.46 16.73 -8.91
#